data_AF-A0A807N079-F1
#
_entry.id   AF-A0A807N079-F1
#
_cell.length_a   1.000
_cell.length_b   1.000
_cell.length_c   1.000
_cell.angle_alpha   90.00
_cell.angle_beta   90.00
_cell.angle_gamma   90.00
#
_symmetry.space_group_name_H-M   'P 1'
#
loop_
_entity.id
_entity.type
_entity.pdbx_description
1 polymer ?
#
loop_
_entity_poly.entity_id
_entity_poly.type
_entity_poly.pdbx_seq_one_letter_code
_entity_poly.pdbx_strand_id
1 'polypeptide(L)'
;MTDTVDTPIIPDFGDSRPAASRPAAEPSSATRTSAKPADFAAPSREDSGPRKICFVASKGNLDTAYPALIMANAALGEGVETHIFFTFWGFDLITERTMDSIKFTMLGNTAMHLPMAPSMPLWAGMGAIPGMTKLTTTMMKKQFDELEIPGVREMLDIIVASGGHLWGCQLSYDMNGLSRSDLYEGVEDIISASDFIELSEGGQIVFT
;
A
#
# COMPACT_ATOMS: atom_id res chain seq x y z
N MET A 1 -5.15 -43.38 -17.80
CA MET A 1 -6.49 -42.92 -17.37
C MET A 1 -6.96 -43.94 -16.35
N THR A 2 -7.19 -43.65 -15.08
CA THR A 2 -7.18 -42.41 -14.31
C THR A 2 -7.24 -42.93 -12.87
N ASP A 3 -6.15 -42.85 -12.11
CA ASP A 3 -6.22 -43.11 -10.67
C ASP A 3 -6.20 -41.78 -9.94
N THR A 4 -7.38 -41.50 -9.43
CA THR A 4 -7.82 -40.42 -8.56
C THR A 4 -6.90 -40.30 -7.35
N VAL A 5 -6.12 -39.22 -7.29
CA VAL A 5 -5.50 -38.79 -6.04
C VAL A 5 -6.58 -38.03 -5.26
N ASP A 6 -7.35 -38.81 -4.51
CA ASP A 6 -8.06 -38.36 -3.32
C ASP A 6 -7.04 -37.74 -2.35
N THR A 7 -7.31 -36.52 -1.87
CA THR A 7 -7.11 -36.00 -0.49
C THR A 7 -6.91 -34.47 -0.52
N PRO A 8 -7.52 -33.70 0.41
CA PRO A 8 -8.28 -32.48 0.12
C PRO A 8 -7.53 -31.14 0.18
N ILE A 9 -8.17 -30.14 -0.42
CA ILE A 9 -7.74 -28.74 -0.64
C ILE A 9 -8.08 -27.82 0.58
N ILE A 10 -8.03 -28.31 1.84
CA ILE A 10 -8.22 -27.46 3.06
C ILE A 10 -7.33 -27.98 4.22
N PRO A 11 -6.72 -27.11 5.06
CA PRO A 11 -5.47 -27.41 5.77
C PRO A 11 -5.64 -28.02 7.18
N ASP A 12 -4.59 -28.74 7.62
CA ASP A 12 -4.48 -29.35 8.95
C ASP A 12 -4.14 -28.29 10.02
N PHE A 13 -5.11 -28.02 10.87
CA PHE A 13 -4.98 -27.25 12.10
C PHE A 13 -4.84 -28.22 13.27
N GLY A 14 -3.61 -28.51 13.69
CA GLY A 14 -3.40 -29.36 14.85
C GLY A 14 -1.98 -29.37 15.38
N ASP A 15 -1.72 -28.62 16.44
CA ASP A 15 -0.88 -29.16 17.51
C ASP A 15 -1.55 -28.83 18.86
N SER A 16 -2.37 -29.77 19.28
CA SER A 16 -3.12 -29.76 20.54
C SER A 16 -2.17 -30.16 21.67
N ARG A 17 -1.73 -29.22 22.50
CA ARG A 17 -1.11 -29.51 23.81
C ARG A 17 -1.89 -28.82 24.93
N PRO A 18 -2.23 -29.54 26.03
CA PRO A 18 -3.06 -29.00 27.11
C PRO A 18 -2.34 -27.92 27.92
N ALA A 19 -3.13 -26.96 28.40
CA ALA A 19 -2.73 -25.72 29.05
C ALA A 19 -1.90 -25.92 30.33
N ALA A 20 -0.77 -25.22 30.44
CA ALA A 20 -0.12 -24.93 31.70
C ALA A 20 -0.61 -23.55 32.20
N SER A 21 -1.14 -23.52 33.42
CA SER A 21 -1.68 -22.33 34.08
C SER A 21 -0.60 -21.26 34.29
N ARG A 22 -0.87 -20.03 33.83
CA ARG A 22 -0.05 -18.86 34.15
C ARG A 22 -0.81 -18.02 35.20
N PRO A 23 -0.17 -17.59 36.30
CA PRO A 23 -0.84 -16.86 37.36
C PRO A 23 -1.31 -15.48 36.87
N ALA A 24 -2.39 -15.00 37.49
CA ALA A 24 -2.99 -13.70 37.22
C ALA A 24 -1.95 -12.57 37.45
N ALA A 25 -1.77 -11.71 36.44
CA ALA A 25 -1.00 -10.49 36.57
C ALA A 25 -1.98 -9.33 36.85
N GLU A 26 -1.75 -8.66 37.99
CA GLU A 26 -2.41 -7.42 38.42
C GLU A 26 -2.15 -6.24 37.46
N PRO A 27 -3.00 -5.19 37.46
CA PRO A 27 -2.99 -4.17 36.43
C PRO A 27 -1.81 -3.21 36.62
N SER A 28 -0.83 -3.29 35.72
CA SER A 28 0.27 -2.32 35.65
C SER A 28 -0.19 -1.05 34.93
N SER A 29 -0.01 0.08 35.60
CA SER A 29 -0.39 1.42 35.17
C SER A 29 0.15 1.78 33.79
N ALA A 30 -0.74 2.20 32.90
CA ALA A 30 -0.40 2.66 31.56
C ALA A 30 0.34 4.00 31.59
N THR A 31 1.67 3.96 31.53
CA THR A 31 2.48 5.06 31.03
C THR A 31 2.67 4.86 29.53
N ARG A 32 2.03 5.69 28.71
CA ARG A 32 2.28 5.76 27.26
C ARG A 32 3.68 6.30 27.02
N THR A 33 4.63 5.40 26.79
CA THR A 33 5.90 5.74 26.16
C THR A 33 5.75 5.54 24.66
N SER A 34 5.85 6.63 23.90
CA SER A 34 6.08 6.57 22.45
C SER A 34 7.44 5.88 22.22
N ALA A 35 7.41 4.57 21.98
CA ALA A 35 8.61 3.83 21.65
C ALA A 35 9.06 4.21 20.23
N LYS A 36 10.26 4.79 20.14
CA LYS A 36 11.03 4.92 18.89
C LYS A 36 11.14 3.52 18.26
N PRO A 37 11.03 3.36 16.92
CA PRO A 37 11.26 2.06 16.29
C PRO A 37 12.61 1.52 16.75
N ALA A 38 12.63 0.28 17.24
CA ALA A 38 13.88 -0.39 17.61
C ALA A 38 14.82 -0.41 16.40
N ASP A 39 16.12 -0.24 16.64
CA ASP A 39 17.14 -0.26 15.58
C ASP A 39 17.12 -1.63 14.88
N PHE A 40 16.41 -1.70 13.74
CA PHE A 40 16.42 -2.87 12.88
C PHE A 40 17.82 -2.99 12.28
N ALA A 41 18.63 -3.91 12.81
CA ALA A 41 19.88 -4.30 12.18
C ALA A 41 19.54 -5.14 10.94
N ALA A 42 19.59 -4.51 9.76
CA ALA A 42 19.49 -5.23 8.51
C ALA A 42 20.54 -6.36 8.48
N PRO A 43 20.20 -7.56 7.94
CA PRO A 43 21.18 -8.63 7.80
C PRO A 43 22.41 -8.12 7.04
N SER A 44 23.61 -8.54 7.48
CA SER A 44 24.87 -8.16 6.84
C SER A 44 24.81 -8.48 5.36
N ARG A 45 24.89 -7.46 4.51
CA ARG A 45 24.72 -7.58 3.06
C ARG A 45 26.01 -8.14 2.45
N GLU A 46 25.92 -9.31 1.81
CA GLU A 46 26.85 -9.65 0.73
C GLU A 46 26.50 -8.76 -0.47
N ASP A 47 27.50 -8.10 -1.04
CA ASP A 47 27.32 -7.21 -2.20
C ASP A 47 26.85 -8.04 -3.40
N SER A 48 25.54 -7.97 -3.67
CA SER A 48 24.86 -8.73 -4.72
C SER A 48 24.62 -7.89 -5.98
N GLY A 49 25.28 -6.73 -6.10
CA GLY A 49 25.16 -5.81 -7.23
C GLY A 49 24.01 -4.81 -7.09
N PRO A 50 23.74 -4.02 -8.16
CA PRO A 50 22.68 -3.02 -8.15
C PRO A 50 21.31 -3.67 -7.97
N ARG A 51 20.50 -3.09 -7.09
CA ARG A 51 19.14 -3.58 -6.79
C ARG A 51 18.11 -2.76 -7.54
N LYS A 52 17.14 -3.44 -8.14
CA LYS A 52 15.97 -2.84 -8.78
C LYS A 52 14.69 -3.35 -8.10
N ILE A 53 13.74 -2.45 -7.87
CA ILE A 53 12.39 -2.77 -7.42
C ILE A 53 11.34 -2.02 -8.25
N CYS A 54 10.22 -2.67 -8.49
CA CYS A 54 9.15 -2.21 -9.35
C CYS A 54 7.82 -2.37 -8.61
N PHE A 55 7.12 -1.27 -8.36
CA PHE A 55 5.81 -1.27 -7.74
C PHE A 55 4.72 -1.18 -8.81
N VAL A 56 3.67 -1.99 -8.67
CA VAL A 56 2.44 -1.87 -9.46
C VAL A 56 1.36 -1.28 -8.56
N ALA A 57 1.05 0.00 -8.75
CA ALA A 57 0.01 0.71 -8.02
C ALA A 57 -1.32 0.55 -8.76
N SER A 58 -2.14 -0.40 -8.32
CA SER A 58 -3.42 -0.76 -8.96
C SER A 58 -4.65 -0.14 -8.30
N LYS A 59 -4.51 0.30 -7.04
CA LYS A 59 -5.59 0.83 -6.21
C LYS A 59 -5.41 2.31 -5.92
N GLY A 60 -6.53 3.02 -5.88
CA GLY A 60 -6.60 4.47 -5.69
C GLY A 60 -7.28 4.92 -4.41
N ASN A 61 -7.44 4.08 -3.38
CA ASN A 61 -7.92 4.53 -2.07
C ASN A 61 -6.71 4.87 -1.18
N LEU A 62 -6.84 5.82 -0.25
CA LEU A 62 -5.72 6.28 0.60
C LEU A 62 -4.98 5.13 1.31
N ASP A 63 -5.70 4.13 1.82
CA ASP A 63 -5.16 2.98 2.54
C ASP A 63 -4.40 1.98 1.66
N THR A 64 -4.68 1.96 0.37
CA THR A 64 -4.10 1.01 -0.60
C THR A 64 -3.09 1.67 -1.54
N ALA A 65 -3.17 2.98 -1.72
CA ALA A 65 -2.23 3.77 -2.49
C ALA A 65 -0.90 4.02 -1.75
N TYR A 66 -0.98 4.37 -0.47
CA TYR A 66 0.20 4.75 0.31
C TYR A 66 1.24 3.63 0.53
N PRO A 67 0.88 2.33 0.62
CA PRO A 67 1.88 1.26 0.68
C PRO A 67 2.90 1.32 -0.46
N ALA A 68 2.47 1.56 -1.71
CA ALA A 68 3.38 1.69 -2.84
C ALA A 68 4.30 2.91 -2.70
N LEU A 69 3.72 4.08 -2.37
CA LEU A 69 4.46 5.34 -2.29
C LEU A 69 5.48 5.33 -1.13
N ILE A 70 5.08 4.83 0.04
CA ILE A 70 5.95 4.73 1.22
C ILE A 70 7.10 3.75 0.97
N MET A 71 6.79 2.58 0.39
CA MET A 71 7.81 1.58 0.11
C MET A 71 8.77 2.03 -1.01
N ALA A 72 8.26 2.73 -2.03
CA ALA A 72 9.10 3.31 -3.07
C ALA A 72 10.07 4.36 -2.51
N ASN A 73 9.58 5.28 -1.67
CA ASN A 73 10.42 6.26 -1.01
C ASN A 73 11.48 5.61 -0.10
N ALA A 74 11.11 4.58 0.66
CA ALA A 74 12.05 3.82 1.48
C ALA A 74 13.11 3.09 0.64
N ALA A 75 12.72 2.50 -0.50
CA ALA A 75 13.63 1.83 -1.41
C ALA A 75 14.66 2.80 -2.01
N LEU A 76 14.22 3.99 -2.43
CA LEU A 76 15.09 5.07 -2.90
C LEU A 76 16.09 5.51 -1.81
N GLY A 77 15.64 5.63 -0.55
CA GLY A 77 16.51 5.92 0.59
C GLY A 77 17.60 4.85 0.85
N GLU A 78 17.35 3.61 0.44
CA GLU A 78 18.31 2.49 0.49
C GLU A 78 19.15 2.35 -0.79
N GLY A 79 19.07 3.33 -1.71
CA GLY A 79 19.79 3.35 -2.98
C GLY A 79 19.33 2.26 -3.96
N VAL A 80 18.08 1.84 -3.89
CA VAL A 80 17.48 0.87 -4.81
C VAL A 80 16.87 1.61 -6.01
N GLU A 81 17.22 1.21 -7.22
CA GLU A 81 16.58 1.69 -8.45
C GLU A 81 15.09 1.34 -8.38
N THR A 82 14.22 2.36 -8.44
CA THR A 82 12.81 2.20 -8.10
C THR A 82 11.92 2.72 -9.22
N HIS A 83 11.02 1.87 -9.68
CA HIS A 83 9.99 2.21 -10.67
C HIS A 83 8.59 2.00 -10.09
N ILE A 84 7.64 2.86 -10.47
CA ILE A 84 6.24 2.74 -10.09
C ILE A 84 5.37 2.78 -11.35
N PHE A 85 4.58 1.73 -11.56
CA PHE A 85 3.63 1.60 -12.64
C PHE A 85 2.20 1.77 -12.13
N PHE A 86 1.55 2.85 -12.58
CA PHE A 86 0.20 3.21 -12.18
C PHE A 86 -0.82 2.64 -13.16
N THR A 87 -1.76 1.86 -12.66
CA THR A 87 -2.76 1.16 -13.48
C THR A 87 -4.12 1.10 -12.78
N PHE A 88 -5.18 0.88 -13.54
CA PHE A 88 -6.57 0.87 -13.09
C PHE A 88 -6.89 2.08 -12.19
N TRP A 89 -7.37 1.85 -10.97
CA TRP A 89 -7.72 2.91 -10.04
C TRP A 89 -6.50 3.61 -9.43
N GLY A 90 -5.32 2.97 -9.45
CA GLY A 90 -4.07 3.61 -9.07
C GLY A 90 -3.65 4.72 -10.02
N PHE A 91 -4.23 4.77 -11.23
CA PHE A 91 -4.01 5.87 -12.18
C PHE A 91 -4.52 7.22 -11.65
N ASP A 92 -5.49 7.21 -10.72
CA ASP A 92 -5.97 8.43 -10.06
C ASP A 92 -4.88 9.12 -9.21
N LEU A 93 -3.81 8.40 -8.85
CA LEU A 93 -2.68 8.95 -8.09
C LEU A 93 -1.79 9.87 -8.91
N ILE A 94 -1.79 9.72 -10.24
CA ILE A 94 -0.98 10.52 -11.17
C ILE A 94 -1.82 11.39 -12.09
N THR A 95 -3.12 11.53 -11.82
CA THR A 95 -4.03 12.36 -12.60
C THR A 95 -4.36 13.63 -11.82
N GLU A 96 -4.09 14.80 -12.42
CA GLU A 96 -4.17 16.12 -11.78
C GLU A 96 -5.53 16.40 -11.15
N ARG A 97 -6.62 15.97 -11.81
CA ARG A 97 -7.98 16.21 -11.32
C ARG A 97 -8.39 15.34 -10.13
N THR A 98 -7.65 14.27 -9.83
CA THR A 98 -8.04 13.28 -8.80
C THR A 98 -7.05 13.19 -7.64
N MET A 99 -5.74 13.33 -7.89
CA MET A 99 -4.70 12.91 -6.93
C MET A 99 -4.71 13.66 -5.59
N ASP A 100 -5.19 14.91 -5.54
CA ASP A 100 -5.33 15.67 -4.28
C ASP A 100 -6.62 15.31 -3.50
N SER A 101 -7.53 14.57 -4.13
CA SER A 101 -8.89 14.29 -3.64
C SER A 101 -9.15 12.81 -3.36
N ILE A 102 -8.10 11.99 -3.33
CA ILE A 102 -8.16 10.56 -3.02
C ILE A 102 -8.85 10.31 -1.67
N LYS A 103 -9.69 9.28 -1.64
CA LYS A 103 -10.61 9.00 -0.53
C LYS A 103 -10.28 7.70 0.16
N PHE A 104 -10.84 7.57 1.34
CA PHE A 104 -10.89 6.33 2.09
C PHE A 104 -12.36 5.95 2.32
N THR A 105 -12.69 4.67 2.09
CA THR A 105 -14.05 4.15 2.29
C THR A 105 -14.03 2.86 3.10
N MET A 106 -14.88 2.80 4.13
CA MET A 106 -15.10 1.59 4.91
C MET A 106 -15.76 0.48 4.09
N LEU A 107 -16.59 0.84 3.11
CA LEU A 107 -17.33 -0.13 2.30
C LEU A 107 -16.40 -0.92 1.35
N GLY A 108 -15.32 -0.28 0.90
CA GLY A 108 -14.33 -0.88 0.01
C GLY A 108 -13.21 -1.64 0.73
N ASN A 109 -13.20 -1.64 2.07
CA ASN A 109 -12.14 -2.27 2.86
C ASN A 109 -12.75 -3.16 3.97
N THR A 110 -12.85 -4.45 3.67
CA THR A 110 -13.37 -5.48 4.59
C THR A 110 -12.42 -5.82 5.73
N ALA A 111 -11.15 -5.42 5.65
CA ALA A 111 -10.15 -5.62 6.70
C ALA A 111 -10.21 -4.52 7.79
N MET A 112 -11.09 -3.53 7.62
CA MET A 112 -11.23 -2.46 8.59
C MET A 112 -11.67 -2.97 9.95
N HIS A 113 -10.98 -2.48 10.96
CA HIS A 113 -11.35 -2.57 12.36
C HIS A 113 -11.16 -1.18 12.96
N LEU A 114 -12.05 -0.75 13.85
CA LEU A 114 -11.95 0.57 14.48
C LEU A 114 -10.88 0.52 15.59
N PRO A 115 -9.70 1.14 15.42
CA PRO A 115 -8.65 1.08 16.44
C PRO A 115 -9.11 1.75 17.76
N MET A 116 -9.99 2.73 17.63
CA MET A 116 -10.56 3.50 18.75
C MET A 116 -11.69 2.77 19.49
N ALA A 117 -12.22 1.66 18.94
CA ALA A 117 -13.27 0.86 19.56
C ALA A 117 -13.11 -0.63 19.20
N PRO A 118 -12.08 -1.31 19.74
CA PRO A 118 -11.71 -2.68 19.33
C PRO A 118 -12.81 -3.72 19.58
N SER A 119 -13.73 -3.46 20.51
CA SER A 119 -14.81 -4.36 20.91
C SER A 119 -16.13 -4.09 20.18
N MET A 120 -16.22 -3.05 19.35
CA MET A 120 -17.42 -2.74 18.58
C MET A 120 -17.45 -3.55 17.29
N PRO A 121 -18.47 -4.38 17.03
CA PRO A 121 -18.60 -5.06 15.76
C PRO A 121 -18.84 -4.01 14.66
N LEU A 122 -17.87 -3.87 13.76
CA LEU A 122 -18.01 -3.02 12.58
C LEU A 122 -18.98 -3.71 11.62
N TRP A 123 -20.25 -3.31 11.65
CA TRP A 123 -21.21 -3.81 10.68
C TRP A 123 -20.89 -3.22 9.30
N ALA A 124 -20.73 -4.07 8.29
CA ALA A 124 -20.24 -3.68 6.97
C ALA A 124 -21.07 -2.56 6.31
N GLY A 125 -22.38 -2.54 6.53
CA GLY A 125 -23.21 -1.48 5.95
C GLY A 125 -23.10 -0.13 6.66
N MET A 126 -22.29 0.02 7.73
CA MET A 126 -21.97 1.34 8.27
C MET A 126 -21.27 2.18 7.20
N GLY A 127 -20.48 1.53 6.34
CA GLY A 127 -19.84 2.19 5.19
C GLY A 127 -20.82 2.70 4.13
N ALA A 128 -22.08 2.25 4.13
CA ALA A 128 -23.11 2.68 3.19
C ALA A 128 -23.92 3.89 3.69
N ILE A 129 -23.70 4.35 4.94
CA ILE A 129 -24.39 5.53 5.46
C ILE A 129 -23.92 6.78 4.69
N PRO A 130 -24.84 7.60 4.14
CA PRO A 130 -24.48 8.82 3.44
C PRO A 130 -23.55 9.73 4.27
N GLY A 131 -22.44 10.15 3.67
CA GLY A 131 -21.44 11.01 4.32
C GLY A 131 -20.34 10.27 5.09
N MET A 132 -20.46 8.96 5.34
CA MET A 132 -19.42 8.21 6.05
C MET A 132 -18.08 8.23 5.36
N THR A 133 -18.03 8.07 4.03
CA THR A 133 -16.77 8.17 3.26
C THR A 133 -16.06 9.51 3.49
N LYS A 134 -16.81 10.62 3.55
CA LYS A 134 -16.21 11.95 3.80
C LYS A 134 -15.66 12.03 5.22
N LEU A 135 -16.41 11.55 6.21
CA LEU A 135 -15.99 11.51 7.59
C LEU A 135 -14.70 10.68 7.75
N THR A 136 -14.70 9.44 7.24
CA THR A 136 -13.56 8.53 7.38
C THR A 136 -12.34 9.00 6.59
N THR A 137 -12.54 9.60 5.41
CA THR A 137 -11.46 10.26 4.66
C THR A 137 -10.84 11.39 5.47
N THR A 138 -11.67 12.24 6.09
CA THR A 138 -11.17 13.37 6.90
C THR A 138 -10.42 12.87 8.13
N MET A 139 -10.93 11.83 8.79
CA MET A 139 -10.24 11.21 9.93
C MET A 139 -8.89 10.63 9.53
N MET A 140 -8.81 9.92 8.40
CA MET A 140 -7.55 9.35 7.91
C MET A 140 -6.54 10.42 7.51
N LYS A 141 -6.97 11.46 6.78
CA LYS A 141 -6.09 12.59 6.43
C LYS A 141 -5.55 13.29 7.67
N LYS A 142 -6.39 13.50 8.70
CA LYS A 142 -5.93 14.07 9.98
C LYS A 142 -4.87 13.19 10.66
N GLN A 143 -5.00 11.87 10.62
CA GLN A 143 -3.98 10.96 11.15
C GLN A 143 -2.68 11.04 10.35
N PHE A 144 -2.76 11.19 9.02
CA PHE A 144 -1.59 11.40 8.18
C PHE A 144 -0.89 12.71 8.53
N ASP A 145 -1.64 13.80 8.68
CA ASP A 145 -1.09 15.10 9.11
C ASP A 145 -0.43 15.01 10.50
N GLU A 146 -1.06 14.31 11.45
CA GLU A 146 -0.50 14.08 12.80
C GLU A 146 0.79 13.23 12.80
N LEU A 147 0.93 12.34 11.81
CA LEU A 147 2.12 11.50 11.61
C LEU A 147 3.12 12.12 10.63
N GLU A 148 2.91 13.37 10.20
CA GLU A 148 3.73 14.07 9.22
C GLU A 148 3.90 13.27 7.91
N ILE A 149 2.87 12.52 7.53
CA ILE A 149 2.83 11.78 6.26
C ILE A 149 2.36 12.76 5.18
N PRO A 150 3.20 13.03 4.16
CA PRO A 150 2.87 14.01 3.12
C PRO A 150 1.74 13.51 2.21
N GLY A 151 1.10 14.46 1.52
CA GLY A 151 0.02 14.15 0.56
C GLY A 151 0.51 13.35 -0.64
N VAL A 152 -0.42 12.84 -1.47
CA VAL A 152 -0.06 12.03 -2.65
C VAL A 152 0.85 12.79 -3.62
N ARG A 153 0.49 14.02 -3.98
CA ARG A 153 1.31 14.87 -4.86
C ARG A 153 2.72 15.08 -4.30
N GLU A 154 2.80 15.46 -3.02
CA GLU A 154 4.08 15.69 -2.35
C GLU A 154 4.91 14.40 -2.23
N MET A 155 4.29 13.25 -2.00
CA MET A 155 4.98 11.95 -2.07
C MET A 155 5.57 11.70 -3.46
N LEU A 156 4.83 12.00 -4.54
CA LEU A 156 5.36 11.86 -5.90
C LEU A 156 6.52 12.83 -6.16
N ASP A 157 6.41 14.08 -5.70
CA ASP A 157 7.49 15.07 -5.80
C ASP A 157 8.77 14.56 -5.10
N ILE A 158 8.65 14.01 -3.89
CA ILE A 158 9.76 13.42 -3.14
C ILE A 158 10.37 12.23 -3.88
N ILE A 159 9.53 11.34 -4.43
CA ILE A 159 9.97 10.15 -5.16
C ILE A 159 10.76 10.55 -6.41
N VAL A 160 10.22 11.47 -7.21
CA VAL A 160 10.90 11.97 -8.43
C VAL A 160 12.20 12.67 -8.07
N ALA A 161 12.19 13.55 -7.07
CA ALA A 161 13.39 14.25 -6.61
C ALA A 161 14.47 13.30 -6.08
N SER A 162 14.06 12.12 -5.59
CA SER A 162 14.96 11.06 -5.10
C SER A 162 15.41 10.11 -6.21
N GLY A 163 15.01 10.33 -7.47
CA GLY A 163 15.39 9.52 -8.63
C GLY A 163 14.46 8.34 -8.92
N GLY A 164 13.24 8.33 -8.38
CA GLY A 164 12.21 7.35 -8.71
C GLY A 164 11.56 7.62 -10.06
N HIS A 165 11.25 6.54 -10.77
CA HIS A 165 10.67 6.58 -12.12
C HIS A 165 9.17 6.29 -12.09
N LEU A 166 8.37 7.14 -12.73
CA LEU A 166 6.90 7.04 -12.74
C LEU A 166 6.37 6.70 -14.13
N TRP A 167 5.58 5.64 -14.23
CA TRP A 167 5.05 5.12 -15.50
C TRP A 167 3.52 5.00 -15.45
N GLY A 168 2.83 5.51 -16.48
CA GLY A 168 1.39 5.30 -16.63
C GLY A 168 1.08 4.09 -17.51
N CYS A 169 0.09 3.30 -17.13
CA CYS A 169 -0.42 2.21 -17.96
C CYS A 169 -1.22 2.72 -19.16
N GLN A 170 -0.82 2.33 -20.37
CA GLN A 170 -1.50 2.69 -21.64
C GLN A 170 -3.00 2.38 -21.62
N LEU A 171 -3.38 1.17 -21.20
CA LEU A 171 -4.80 0.78 -21.16
C LEU A 171 -5.62 1.69 -20.23
N SER A 172 -5.06 2.06 -19.08
CA SER A 172 -5.75 2.92 -18.11
C SER A 172 -5.85 4.36 -18.61
N TYR A 173 -4.80 4.85 -19.26
CA TYR A 173 -4.78 6.15 -19.91
C TYR A 173 -5.87 6.25 -21.00
N ASP A 174 -5.98 5.23 -21.85
CA ASP A 174 -6.97 5.18 -22.93
C ASP A 174 -8.40 5.03 -22.41
N MET A 175 -8.63 4.11 -21.45
CA MET A 175 -9.95 3.88 -20.85
C MET A 175 -10.51 5.11 -20.16
N ASN A 176 -9.63 5.92 -19.54
CA ASN A 176 -10.02 7.16 -18.86
C ASN A 176 -10.12 8.37 -19.81
N GLY A 177 -9.79 8.20 -21.09
CA GLY A 177 -9.83 9.26 -22.10
C GLY A 177 -8.92 10.44 -21.76
N LEU A 178 -7.73 10.15 -21.23
CA LEU A 178 -6.81 11.16 -20.73
C LEU A 178 -5.87 11.68 -21.83
N SER A 179 -5.36 12.88 -21.59
CA SER A 179 -4.27 13.50 -22.34
C SER A 179 -3.03 13.62 -21.44
N ARG A 180 -1.84 13.81 -22.02
CA ARG A 180 -0.61 14.04 -21.24
C ARG A 180 -0.71 15.23 -20.30
N SER A 181 -1.45 16.27 -20.67
CA SER A 181 -1.68 17.45 -19.83
C SER A 181 -2.58 17.19 -18.63
N ASP A 182 -3.28 16.07 -18.58
CA ASP A 182 -4.08 15.68 -17.40
C ASP A 182 -3.25 14.96 -16.33
N LEU A 183 -1.98 14.67 -16.63
CA LEU A 183 -1.11 13.88 -15.76
C LEU A 183 -0.17 14.77 -14.95
N TYR A 184 0.22 14.24 -13.80
CA TYR A 184 1.32 14.77 -13.02
C TYR A 184 2.59 14.87 -13.88
N GLU A 185 3.27 16.01 -13.82
CA GLU A 185 4.41 16.32 -14.70
C GLU A 185 5.59 15.34 -14.56
N GLY A 186 5.74 14.70 -13.39
CA GLY A 186 6.79 13.71 -13.15
C GLY A 186 6.55 12.34 -13.79
N VAL A 187 5.43 12.12 -14.50
CA VAL A 187 5.20 10.88 -15.25
C VAL A 187 6.07 10.87 -16.52
N GLU A 188 7.03 9.95 -16.57
CA GLU A 188 8.00 9.87 -17.67
C GLU A 188 7.35 9.42 -18.97
N ASP A 189 6.65 8.29 -18.94
CA ASP A 189 6.04 7.74 -20.15
C ASP A 189 4.74 6.97 -19.85
N ILE A 190 3.94 6.78 -20.90
CA ILE A 190 2.78 5.90 -20.92
C ILE A 190 3.20 4.64 -21.66
N ILE A 191 3.21 3.51 -20.95
CA ILE A 191 3.77 2.26 -21.45
C ILE A 191 2.75 1.13 -21.33
N SER A 192 2.91 0.09 -22.16
CA SER A 192 2.09 -1.11 -22.06
C SER A 192 2.52 -1.99 -20.88
N ALA A 193 1.69 -2.96 -20.53
CA ALA A 193 2.08 -3.98 -19.54
C ALA A 193 3.29 -4.78 -20.01
N SER A 194 3.42 -5.03 -21.32
CA SER A 194 4.58 -5.74 -21.89
C SER A 194 5.86 -4.93 -21.74
N ASP A 195 5.83 -3.64 -22.04
CA ASP A 195 6.99 -2.76 -21.85
C ASP A 195 7.43 -2.71 -20.38
N PHE A 196 6.46 -2.71 -19.45
CA PHE A 196 6.77 -2.75 -18.02
C PHE A 196 7.42 -4.07 -17.59
N ILE A 197 7.03 -5.21 -18.18
CA ILE A 197 7.68 -6.50 -17.91
C ILE A 197 9.15 -6.46 -18.35
N GLU A 198 9.45 -5.95 -19.54
CA GLU A 198 10.83 -5.80 -20.03
C GLU A 198 11.62 -4.81 -19.15
N LEU A 199 11.03 -3.67 -18.80
CA LEU A 199 11.65 -2.66 -17.93
C LEU A 199 11.99 -3.23 -16.54
N SER A 200 11.12 -4.08 -16.01
CA SER A 200 11.27 -4.72 -14.71
C SER A 200 12.29 -5.86 -14.67
N GLU A 201 12.95 -6.18 -15.80
CA GLU A 201 13.97 -7.24 -15.86
C GLU A 201 15.05 -7.05 -14.78
N GLY A 202 15.33 -8.15 -14.07
CA GLY A 202 16.27 -8.19 -12.94
C GLY A 202 15.75 -7.56 -11.64
N GLY A 203 14.54 -6.98 -11.64
CA GLY A 203 13.93 -6.33 -10.49
C GLY A 203 12.94 -7.20 -9.71
N GLN A 204 12.68 -6.82 -8.47
CA GLN A 204 11.57 -7.35 -7.69
C GLN A 204 10.28 -6.62 -8.03
N ILE A 205 9.21 -7.34 -8.36
CA ILE A 205 7.90 -6.72 -8.63
C ILE A 205 7.01 -6.89 -7.40
N VAL A 206 6.50 -5.77 -6.87
CA VAL A 206 5.56 -5.72 -5.76
C VAL A 206 4.23 -5.15 -6.25
N PHE A 207 3.17 -5.92 -6.14
CA PHE A 207 1.82 -5.50 -6.54
C PHE A 207 1.05 -4.95 -5.34
N THR A 208 0.43 -3.78 -5.50
CA THR A 208 -0.28 -3.05 -4.45
C THR A 208 -1.68 -2.61 -4.88
#